data_AF-A0A2G1YYU2-F1
#
_entry.id   AF-A0A2G1YYU2-F1
#
_cell.length_a   1.000
_cell.length_b   1.000
_cell.length_c   1.000
_cell.angle_alpha   90.00
_cell.angle_beta   90.00
_cell.angle_gamma   90.00
#
_symmetry.space_group_name_H-M   'P 1'
#
loop_
_entity.id
_entity.type
_entity.pdbx_description
1 polymer ?
#
loop_
_entity_poly.entity_id
_entity_poly.type
_entity_poly.pdbx_seq_one_letter_code
_entity_poly.pdbx_strand_id
1 'polypeptide(L)' 'MADKVASAPATSFQDLILTLQHFWSENGCVILQPYDVEVGAGTFHPATTLRSLGPEPWKAA' A
#
# COMPACT_ATOMS: atom_id res chain seq x y z
N MET A 1 33.65 9.77 4.27
CA MET A 1 32.73 10.76 3.68
C MET A 1 32.17 10.13 2.42
N ALA A 2 31.08 9.37 2.53
CA ALA A 2 30.44 8.81 1.35
C ALA A 2 29.46 9.87 0.84
N ASP A 3 29.77 10.45 -0.31
CA ASP A 3 28.88 11.35 -1.02
C ASP A 3 27.55 10.64 -1.27
N LYS A 4 26.51 11.12 -0.58
CA LYS A 4 25.14 10.71 -0.83
C LYS A 4 24.74 11.33 -2.17
N VAL A 5 24.95 10.57 -3.25
CA VAL A 5 24.40 10.92 -4.56
C VAL A 5 22.91 11.15 -4.36
N ALA A 6 22.45 12.38 -4.54
CA ALA A 6 21.04 12.68 -4.61
C ALA A 6 20.51 11.97 -5.85
N SER A 7 19.86 10.82 -5.66
CA SER A 7 19.17 10.12 -6.74
C SER A 7 18.11 11.06 -7.29
N ALA A 8 18.03 11.19 -8.62
CA ALA A 8 16.88 11.78 -9.29
C ALA A 8 15.58 11.22 -8.67
N PRO A 9 14.49 12.00 -8.59
CA PRO A 9 13.22 11.47 -8.08
C PRO A 9 12.91 10.19 -8.84
N ALA A 10 12.59 9.15 -8.07
CA ALA A 10 12.28 7.83 -8.57
C ALA A 10 10.90 7.95 -9.26
N THR A 11 10.92 8.21 -10.57
CA THR A 11 9.73 8.58 -11.37
C THR A 11 9.06 7.37 -12.04
N SER A 12 9.55 6.16 -11.80
CA SER A 12 8.92 4.97 -12.38
C SER A 12 7.59 4.65 -11.68
N PHE A 13 6.73 3.91 -12.38
CA PHE A 13 5.48 3.45 -11.79
C PHE A 13 5.72 2.51 -10.57
N GLN A 14 6.79 1.73 -10.60
CA GLN A 14 7.19 0.88 -9.48
C GLN A 14 7.59 1.72 -8.26
N ASP A 15 8.34 2.79 -8.50
CA ASP A 15 8.75 3.71 -7.43
C ASP A 15 7.56 4.44 -6.82
N LEU A 16 6.57 4.81 -7.64
CA LEU A 16 5.31 5.37 -7.16
C LEU A 16 4.57 4.39 -6.23
N ILE A 17 4.47 3.12 -6.62
CA ILE A 17 3.85 2.07 -5.80
C ILE A 17 4.61 1.91 -4.48
N LEU A 18 5.94 1.79 -4.52
CA LEU A 18 6.79 1.64 -3.33
C LEU A 18 6.68 2.87 -2.42
N THR A 19 6.66 4.07 -2.98
CA THR A 19 6.49 5.33 -2.22
C THR A 19 5.17 5.34 -1.45
N LEU A 20 4.07 4.92 -2.09
CA LEU A 20 2.77 4.84 -1.44
C LEU A 20 2.73 3.75 -0.36
N GLN A 21 3.31 2.59 -0.62
CA GLN A 21 3.41 1.50 0.36
C GLN A 21 4.21 1.94 1.59
N HIS A 22 5.35 2.60 1.39
CA HIS A 22 6.16 3.15 2.49
C HIS A 22 5.36 4.18 3.29
N PHE A 23 4.77 5.18 2.62
CA PHE A 23 3.95 6.19 3.28
C PHE A 23 2.84 5.58 4.14
N TRP A 24 2.08 4.61 3.62
CA TRP A 24 0.98 4.01 4.37
C TRP A 24 1.48 3.08 5.50
N SER A 25 2.61 2.41 5.31
CA SER A 25 3.23 1.61 6.37
C SER A 25 3.66 2.49 7.56
N GLU A 26 4.21 3.67 7.30
CA GLU A 26 4.57 4.66 8.33
C GLU A 26 3.33 5.22 9.05
N ASN A 27 2.19 5.27 8.35
CA ASN A 27 0.89 5.61 8.92
C ASN A 27 0.21 4.44 9.65
N GLY A 28 0.89 3.30 9.81
CA GLY A 28 0.38 2.13 10.53
C GLY A 28 -0.62 1.27 9.75
N CYS A 29 -0.61 1.33 8.42
CA CYS A 29 -1.35 0.39 7.59
C CYS A 29 -0.57 -0.90 7.38
N VAL A 30 -1.26 -2.04 7.44
CA VAL A 30 -0.73 -3.32 6.96
C VAL A 30 -0.71 -3.29 5.42
N ILE A 31 0.45 -3.55 4.81
CA ILE A 31 0.59 -3.60 3.35
C ILE A 31 0.17 -4.98 2.85
N LEU A 32 -0.92 -5.03 2.10
CA LEU A 32 -1.49 -6.27 1.57
C LEU A 32 -1.07 -6.50 0.12
N GLN A 33 -1.17 -7.76 -0.30
CA GLN A 33 -0.95 -8.13 -1.70
C GLN A 33 -2.26 -8.03 -2.49
N PRO A 34 -2.17 -7.87 -3.82
CA PRO A 34 -3.34 -7.99 -4.69
C PRO A 34 -4.08 -9.31 -4.46
N TYR A 35 -5.40 -9.27 -4.60
CA TYR A 35 -6.22 -10.47 -4.49
C TYR A 35 -5.97 -11.38 -5.69
N ASP A 36 -6.01 -12.69 -5.46
CA ASP A 36 -5.69 -13.74 -6.44
C ASP A 36 -6.87 -14.09 -7.37
N VAL A 37 -7.99 -13.38 -7.24
CA VAL A 37 -9.16 -13.49 -8.12
C VAL A 37 -9.57 -12.14 -8.68
N GLU A 38 -10.27 -12.16 -9.81
CA GLU A 38 -10.69 -10.97 -10.53
C GLU A 38 -11.72 -10.18 -9.72
N VAL A 39 -11.46 -8.88 -9.56
CA VAL A 39 -12.37 -7.93 -8.94
C VAL A 39 -12.35 -6.61 -9.70
N GLY A 40 -13.48 -5.93 -9.77
CA GLY A 40 -13.58 -4.65 -10.51
C GLY A 40 -12.94 -3.46 -9.79
N ALA A 41 -12.72 -3.56 -8.47
CA ALA A 41 -12.13 -2.53 -7.64
C ALA A 41 -11.60 -3.13 -6.33
N GLY A 42 -10.64 -2.45 -5.68
CA GLY A 42 -10.08 -2.86 -4.39
C GLY A 42 -11.10 -2.91 -3.24
N THR A 43 -12.27 -2.26 -3.39
CA THR A 43 -13.37 -2.36 -2.43
C THR A 43 -13.87 -3.81 -2.30
N PHE A 44 -13.85 -4.59 -3.38
CA PHE A 44 -14.25 -6.00 -3.40
C PHE A 44 -13.21 -6.95 -2.81
N HIS A 45 -12.00 -6.47 -2.49
CA HIS A 45 -11.03 -7.27 -1.73
C HIS A 45 -11.63 -7.65 -0.37
N PRO A 46 -11.55 -8.91 0.10
CA PRO A 46 -12.12 -9.30 1.40
C PRO A 46 -11.55 -8.48 2.57
N ALA A 47 -10.28 -8.12 2.49
CA ALA A 47 -9.62 -7.19 3.42
C ALA A 47 -10.21 -5.77 3.46
N THR A 48 -11.11 -5.41 2.54
CA THR A 48 -11.89 -4.17 2.58
C THR A 48 -13.36 -4.46 2.88
N THR A 49 -14.05 -5.22 2.01
CA THR A 49 -15.50 -5.48 2.16
C THR A 49 -15.81 -6.12 3.50
N LEU A 50 -15.12 -7.20 3.89
CA LEU A 50 -15.45 -7.92 5.12
C LEU A 50 -14.84 -7.25 6.37
N ARG A 51 -13.63 -6.70 6.26
CA ARG A 51 -12.96 -6.06 7.41
C ARG A 51 -13.62 -4.75 7.84
N SER A 52 -14.37 -4.09 6.96
CA SER A 52 -15.11 -2.87 7.29
C SER A 52 -16.35 -3.08 8.16
N LEU A 53 -16.82 -4.32 8.31
CA LEU A 53 -18.08 -4.64 9.00
C LEU A 53 -17.93 -4.82 10.51
N GLY A 54 -16.72 -5.11 10.99
CA GLY A 54 -16.45 -5.38 12.40
C GLY A 54 -16.17 -4.11 13.21
N PRO A 55 -16.31 -4.17 14.55
CA PRO A 55 -15.93 -3.06 15.43
C PRO A 55 -14.41 -2.91 15.56
N GLU A 56 -13.65 -3.92 15.17
CA GLU A 56 -12.19 -3.96 15.30
C GLU A 56 -11.51 -2.94 14.37
N PRO A 57 -10.60 -2.10 14.88
CA PRO A 57 -9.86 -1.16 14.06
C PRO A 57 -9.11 -1.87 12.93
N TRP A 58 -9.16 -1.28 11.73
CA TRP A 58 -8.50 -1.83 10.56
C TRP A 58 -7.91 -0.73 9.68
N LYS A 59 -6.59 -0.85 9.41
CA LYS A 59 -5.84 0.04 8.53
C LYS A 59 -5.00 -0.82 7.59
N ALA A 60 -5.32 -0.80 6.31
CA ALA A 60 -4.63 -1.57 5.27
C ALA A 60 -4.42 -0.72 4.02
N ALA A 61 -3.39 -1.04 3.26
CA ALA A 61 -3.05 -0.41 1.98
C ALA A 61 -2.52 -1.44 0.98
#